data_AF-A0A2H9L476-F1
#
_entry.id   AF-A0A2H9L476-F1
#
_cell.length_a   1.000
_cell.length_b   1.000
_cell.length_c   1.000
_cell.angle_alpha   90.00
_cell.angle_beta   90.00
_cell.angle_gamma   90.00
#
_symmetry.space_group_name_H-M   'P 1'
#
loop_
_entity.id
_entity.type
_entity.pdbx_description
1 polymer ?
#
loop_
_entity_poly.entity_id
_entity_poly.type
_entity_poly.pdbx_seq_one_letter_code
_entity_poly.pdbx_strand_id
1 'polypeptide(L)' 'MVPVRCFSCGKIVADDYEKFKELAKRKPTSEVFKELGIDRPCCRRMYLTTVEFIDELMEYQK' A
#
# COMPACT_ATOMS: atom_id res chain seq x y z
N MET A 1 6.21 -1.00 6.53
CA MET A 1 5.41 -2.18 6.95
C MET A 1 3.93 -1.94 6.67
N VAL A 2 3.26 -2.87 5.99
CA VAL A 2 1.90 -2.73 5.45
C VAL A 2 1.04 -3.89 5.95
N PRO A 3 -0.28 -3.71 6.16
CA PRO A 3 -1.17 -4.84 6.45
C PRO A 3 -1.11 -5.91 5.35
N VAL A 4 -0.92 -7.17 5.75
CA VAL A 4 -0.88 -8.33 4.83
C VAL A 4 -2.17 -8.46 4.03
N ARG A 5 -3.32 -8.21 4.67
CA ARG A 5 -4.66 -8.24 4.07
C ARG A 5 -5.43 -6.96 4.40
N CYS A 6 -6.38 -6.59 3.53
CA CYS A 6 -7.30 -5.50 3.81
C CYS A 6 -8.24 -5.84 4.97
N PHE A 7 -8.42 -4.91 5.90
CA PHE A 7 -9.26 -5.09 7.09
C PHE A 7 -10.75 -5.30 6.80
N SER A 8 -11.25 -4.89 5.63
CA SER A 8 -12.66 -5.08 5.27
C SER A 8 -12.88 -6.20 4.25
N CYS A 9 -12.11 -6.20 3.15
CA CYS A 9 -12.32 -7.13 2.04
C CYS A 9 -11.52 -8.44 2.16
N GLY A 10 -10.50 -8.49 3.03
CA GLY A 10 -9.62 -9.66 3.17
C GLY A 10 -8.68 -9.93 1.99
N LYS A 11 -8.73 -9.13 0.91
CA LYS A 11 -7.79 -9.22 -0.22
C LYS A 11 -6.36 -9.03 0.30
N ILE A 12 -5.40 -9.78 -0.25
CA ILE A 12 -3.98 -9.61 0.02
C ILE A 12 -3.55 -8.25 -0.53
N VAL A 13 -2.87 -7.45 0.31
CA VAL A 13 -2.46 -6.07 0.00
C VAL A 13 -0.94 -5.95 -0.06
N ALA A 14 -0.23 -6.66 0.82
CA ALA A 14 1.22 -6.52 0.97
C ALA A 14 2.02 -6.88 -0.29
N ASP A 15 1.61 -7.91 -1.04
CA ASP A 15 2.31 -8.36 -2.26
C ASP A 15 2.34 -7.28 -3.36
N ASP A 16 1.26 -6.51 -3.48
CA ASP A 16 1.13 -5.46 -4.49
C ASP A 16 1.67 -4.10 -4.02
N TYR A 17 2.06 -3.96 -2.74
CA TYR A 17 2.37 -2.66 -2.15
C TYR A 17 3.68 -2.05 -2.68
N GLU A 18 4.71 -2.87 -2.89
CA GLU A 18 5.98 -2.39 -3.46
C GLU A 18 5.79 -1.87 -4.88
N LYS A 19 5.05 -2.61 -5.72
CA LYS A 19 4.67 -2.19 -7.07
C LYS A 19 3.84 -0.91 -7.05
N PHE A 20 2.90 -0.78 -6.12
CA PHE A 20 2.15 0.46 -5.91
C PHE A 20 3.09 1.64 -5.62
N LYS A 21 4.08 1.47 -4.73
CA LYS A 21 5.03 2.53 -4.35
C LYS A 21 5.90 2.97 -5.53
N GLU A 22 6.30 2.05 -6.40
CA GLU A 22 7.04 2.37 -7.63
C GLU A 22 6.18 3.10 -8.67
N LEU A 23 4.97 2.60 -8.92
CA LEU A 23 4.05 3.18 -9.89
C LEU A 23 3.52 4.55 -9.45
N ALA A 24 3.25 4.73 -8.15
CA ALA A 24 2.78 6.00 -7.58
C ALA A 24 3.80 7.14 -7.70
N LYS A 25 5.09 6.84 -7.88
CA LYS A 25 6.13 7.84 -8.17
C LYS A 25 6.10 8.34 -9.62
N ARG A 26 5.52 7.56 -10.55
CA ARG A 26 5.58 7.80 -12.00
C ARG A 26 4.24 8.17 -12.62
N LYS A 27 3.14 7.69 -12.03
CA LYS A 27 1.77 7.80 -12.58
C LYS A 27 0.80 8.35 -11.54
N PRO A 28 -0.30 8.99 -11.97
CA PRO A 28 -1.35 9.41 -11.05
C PRO A 28 -2.02 8.20 -10.39
N THR A 29 -2.39 8.35 -9.12
CA THR A 29 -2.94 7.29 -8.28
C THR A 29 -4.13 6.54 -8.90
N SER A 30 -4.97 7.26 -9.65
CA SER A 30 -6.13 6.69 -10.34
C SER A 30 -5.76 5.66 -11.41
N GLU A 31 -4.64 5.86 -12.12
CA GLU A 31 -4.15 4.91 -13.12
C GLU A 31 -3.44 3.74 -12.46
N VAL A 32 -2.68 4.00 -11.40
CA VAL A 32 -2.00 2.95 -10.62
C VAL A 32 -3.01 1.93 -10.09
N PHE A 33 -4.13 2.37 -9.53
CA PHE A 33 -5.15 1.44 -9.02
C PHE A 33 -5.85 0.64 -10.13
N LYS A 34 -5.94 1.18 -11.36
CA LYS A 34 -6.46 0.43 -12.51
C LYS A 34 -5.47 -0.65 -12.96
N GLU A 35 -4.18 -0.31 -13.00
CA GLU A 35 -3.10 -1.24 -13.38
C GLU A 35 -2.94 -2.40 -12.36
N LEU A 36 -3.14 -2.12 -11.07
CA LEU A 36 -3.13 -3.12 -10.01
C LEU A 36 -4.45 -3.90 -9.86
N GLY A 37 -5.48 -3.61 -10.67
CA GLY A 37 -6.79 -4.28 -10.58
C GLY A 37 -7.48 -4.09 -9.22
N ILE A 38 -7.43 -2.87 -8.67
CA ILE A 38 -8.03 -2.53 -7.38
C ILE A 38 -9.22 -1.59 -7.58
N ASP A 39 -10.41 -2.17 -7.66
CA ASP A 39 -11.65 -1.41 -7.84
C ASP A 39 -12.30 -1.00 -6.52
N ARG A 40 -12.19 -1.85 -5.50
CA ARG A 40 -12.90 -1.66 -4.24
C ARG A 40 -12.25 -0.54 -3.39
N PRO A 41 -13.01 0.45 -2.92
CA PRO A 41 -12.47 1.57 -2.14
C PRO A 41 -11.90 1.12 -0.78
N CYS A 42 -12.45 0.06 -0.18
CA CYS A 42 -11.93 -0.49 1.08
C CYS A 42 -10.49 -1.00 0.95
N CYS A 43 -10.17 -1.64 -0.18
CA CYS A 43 -8.81 -2.14 -0.41
C CYS A 43 -7.89 -0.96 -0.82
N ARG A 44 -8.39 0.06 -1.57
CA ARG A 44 -7.63 1.30 -1.89
C ARG A 44 -7.20 2.10 -0.67
N ARG A 45 -8.07 2.18 0.35
CA ARG A 45 -7.76 2.88 1.62
C ARG A 45 -6.45 2.38 2.21
N MET A 46 -6.20 1.06 2.17
CA MET A 46 -4.97 0.48 2.73
C MET A 46 -3.72 1.06 2.07
N TYR A 47 -3.69 1.19 0.74
CA TYR A 47 -2.52 1.76 0.05
C TYR A 47 -2.34 3.25 0.30
N LEU A 48 -3.44 4.01 0.37
CA LEU A 48 -3.39 5.48 0.51
C LEU A 48 -2.98 5.95 1.90
N THR A 49 -3.41 5.23 2.95
CA THR A 49 -3.20 5.67 4.33
C THR A 49 -2.06 4.93 5.02
N THR A 50 -1.35 4.04 4.31
CA THR A 50 -0.21 3.35 4.92
C THR A 50 0.96 4.32 5.07
N VAL A 51 1.50 4.36 6.28
CA VAL A 51 2.68 5.14 6.66
C VAL A 51 3.71 4.15 7.21
N GLU A 52 4.93 4.26 6.71
CA GLU A 52 6.00 3.32 7.04
C GLU A 52 6.95 3.95 8.07
N PHE A 53 6.66 3.73 9.35
CA PHE A 53 7.51 4.23 10.45
C PHE A 53 8.59 3.24 10.91
N ILE A 54 8.67 2.07 10.27
CA ILE A 54 9.57 1.00 10.73
C ILE A 54 11.04 1.44 10.63
N ASP A 55 11.40 2.14 9.57
CA ASP A 55 12.78 2.57 9.31
C ASP A 55 13.25 3.58 10.36
N GLU A 56 12.38 4.53 10.72
CA GLU A 56 12.65 5.53 11.77
C GLU A 56 12.77 4.89 13.16
N LEU A 57 11.92 3.90 13.48
CA LEU A 57 11.96 3.21 14.78
C LEU A 57 13.21 2.32 14.94
N MET A 58 13.73 1.77 13.86
CA MET A 58 14.93 0.91 13.89
C MET A 58 16.18 1.67 14.36
N GLU A 59 16.24 2.99 14.17
CA GLU A 59 17.38 3.81 14.63
C GLU A 59 17.46 3.90 16.16
N TYR A 60 16.33 3.82 16.87
CA TYR A 60 16.26 3.90 18.33
C TYR A 60 16.52 2.58 19.05
N GLN A 61 16.56 1.45 18.33
CA GLN A 61 16.88 0.14 18.90
C GLN A 61 18.39 -0.15 18.94
N LYS A 62 19.24 0.82 18.54
CA LYS A 62 20.69 0.74 18.70
C LYS A 62 21.16 1.15 20.08
#